data_AF-B6D920-F1
#
_entry.id   AF-B6D920-F1
#
_cell.length_a   1.000
_cell.length_b   1.000
_cell.length_c   1.000
_cell.angle_alpha   90.00
_cell.angle_beta   90.00
_cell.angle_gamma   90.00
#
_symmetry.space_group_name_H-M   'P 1'
#
loop_
_entity.id
_entity.type
_entity.pdbx_description
1 polymer ?
#
loop_
_entity_poly.entity_id
_entity_poly.type
_entity_poly.pdbx_seq_one_letter_code
_entity_poly.pdbx_strand_id
1 'polypeptide(L)'
;MLSFFPIAMAFFLFIYEYRNYRLLKKARFLYEKDGVKYYQIESEEDNAITIKSVLYGKNIVIVGKEDFRILAHEEGHLHQPYFIYYFLTISALAISYNILTIPFLLIIYKAMFLHYERAADLYAYYNFNVKYSSDQQRPNSRTERLKSWLFDTHPPDYIRTKEEYYEKKTSLIKLFLEDLLS
;
A
#
# COMPACT_ATOMS: atom_id res chain seq x y z
N MET A 1 22.40 -19.19 6.51
CA MET A 1 23.66 -19.05 5.72
C MET A 1 23.68 -17.67 5.09
N LEU A 2 24.49 -16.73 5.61
CA LEU A 2 24.53 -15.35 5.08
C LEU A 2 24.94 -15.29 3.60
N SER A 3 25.63 -16.31 3.09
CA SER A 3 25.92 -16.47 1.65
C SER A 3 24.67 -16.55 0.76
N PHE A 4 23.50 -16.86 1.32
CA PHE A 4 22.23 -16.86 0.59
C PHE A 4 21.63 -15.46 0.42
N PHE A 5 22.11 -14.46 1.17
CA PHE A 5 21.56 -13.10 1.15
C PHE A 5 21.54 -12.46 -0.24
N PRO A 6 22.63 -12.46 -1.03
CA PRO A 6 22.60 -11.86 -2.36
C PRO A 6 21.58 -12.54 -3.29
N ILE A 7 21.41 -13.85 -3.16
CA ILE A 7 20.46 -14.63 -3.95
C ILE A 7 19.02 -14.25 -3.57
N ALA A 8 18.70 -14.25 -2.27
CA ALA A 8 17.39 -13.85 -1.78
C ALA A 8 17.05 -12.41 -2.17
N MET A 9 18.01 -11.48 -2.05
CA MET A 9 17.83 -10.09 -2.41
C MET A 9 17.57 -9.93 -3.91
N ALA A 10 18.40 -10.56 -4.76
CA ALA A 10 18.21 -10.52 -6.21
C ALA A 10 16.85 -11.09 -6.63
N PHE A 11 16.43 -12.19 -6.01
CA PHE A 11 15.13 -12.82 -6.26
C PHE A 11 13.96 -11.88 -5.90
N PHE A 12 13.99 -11.27 -4.72
CA PHE A 12 12.94 -10.34 -4.30
C PHE A 12 12.86 -9.08 -5.15
N LEU A 13 14.02 -8.49 -5.47
CA LEU A 13 14.09 -7.35 -6.39
C LEU A 13 13.55 -7.73 -7.77
N PHE A 14 13.93 -8.89 -8.29
CA PHE A 14 13.43 -9.38 -9.58
C PHE A 14 11.91 -9.50 -9.58
N ILE A 15 11.30 -10.12 -8.57
CA ILE A 15 9.84 -10.24 -8.47
C ILE A 15 9.18 -8.86 -8.45
N TYR A 16 9.69 -7.95 -7.62
CA TYR A 16 9.10 -6.62 -7.45
C TYR A 16 9.20 -5.80 -8.75
N GLU A 17 10.38 -5.75 -9.36
CA GLU A 17 10.59 -4.98 -10.59
C GLU A 17 9.90 -5.62 -11.80
N TYR A 18 9.87 -6.95 -11.88
CA TYR A 18 9.14 -7.64 -12.94
C TYR A 18 7.63 -7.36 -12.86
N ARG A 19 7.05 -7.32 -11.66
CA ARG A 19 5.65 -6.89 -11.46
C ARG A 19 5.45 -5.47 -12.00
N ASN A 20 6.31 -4.52 -11.64
CA ASN A 20 6.22 -3.13 -12.10
C ASN A 20 6.36 -3.02 -13.62
N TYR A 21 7.32 -3.74 -14.20
CA TYR A 21 7.50 -3.84 -15.65
C TYR A 21 6.22 -4.30 -16.34
N ARG A 22 5.59 -5.38 -15.86
CA ARG A 22 4.36 -5.90 -16.47
C ARG A 22 3.21 -4.91 -16.40
N LEU A 23 3.11 -4.14 -15.32
CA LEU A 23 2.08 -3.09 -15.19
C LEU A 23 2.33 -1.97 -16.20
N LEU A 24 3.54 -1.41 -16.21
CA LEU A 24 3.89 -0.30 -17.12
C LEU A 24 3.81 -0.70 -18.59
N LYS A 25 4.21 -1.94 -18.94
CA LYS A 25 4.14 -2.45 -20.32
C LYS A 25 2.70 -2.51 -20.85
N LYS A 26 1.72 -2.76 -19.98
CA LYS A 26 0.30 -2.83 -20.35
C LYS A 26 -0.36 -1.45 -20.41
N ALA A 27 0.27 -0.44 -19.84
CA ALA A 27 -0.33 0.87 -19.65
C ALA A 27 0.10 1.84 -20.77
N ARG A 28 -0.84 2.66 -21.22
CA ARG A 28 -0.59 3.76 -22.16
C ARG A 28 -0.06 4.96 -21.39
N PHE A 29 1.09 5.49 -21.78
CA PHE A 29 1.59 6.76 -21.24
C PHE A 29 0.62 7.90 -21.57
N LEU A 30 0.36 8.76 -20.59
CA LEU A 30 -0.48 9.95 -20.76
C LEU A 30 0.39 11.21 -20.77
N TYR A 31 1.04 11.50 -19.65
CA TYR A 31 1.83 12.72 -19.44
C TYR A 31 2.84 12.55 -18.30
N GLU A 32 3.74 13.51 -18.14
CA GLU A 32 4.67 13.60 -17.01
C GLU A 32 4.50 14.95 -16.32
N LYS A 33 4.44 14.93 -14.99
CA LYS A 33 4.31 16.12 -14.15
C LYS A 33 5.18 15.97 -12.90
N ASP A 34 5.97 16.99 -12.58
CA ASP A 34 6.82 17.03 -11.38
C ASP A 34 7.74 15.79 -11.21
N GLY A 35 8.22 15.24 -12.32
CA GLY A 35 9.06 14.03 -12.36
C GLY A 35 8.30 12.71 -12.08
N VAL A 36 6.97 12.73 -12.17
CA VAL A 36 6.08 11.58 -12.04
C VAL A 36 5.40 11.33 -13.39
N LYS A 37 5.49 10.09 -13.88
CA LYS A 37 4.86 9.68 -15.13
C LYS A 37 3.50 9.06 -14.89
N TYR A 38 2.50 9.52 -15.63
CA TYR A 38 1.12 9.05 -15.54
C TYR A 38 0.83 8.13 -16.72
N TYR A 39 0.24 6.98 -16.41
CA TYR A 39 -0.16 5.97 -17.37
C TYR A 39 -1.62 5.58 -17.16
N GLN A 40 -2.23 4.95 -18.16
CA GLN A 40 -3.59 4.45 -18.10
C GLN A 40 -3.71 3.02 -18.64
N ILE A 41 -4.47 2.19 -17.94
CA ILE A 41 -4.95 0.90 -18.39
C ILE A 41 -6.48 1.02 -18.50
N GLU A 42 -7.04 0.75 -19.68
CA GLU A 42 -8.49 0.75 -19.87
C GLU A 42 -9.12 -0.38 -19.05
N SER A 43 -10.08 -0.03 -18.19
CA SER A 43 -10.81 -0.92 -17.29
C SER A 43 -12.14 -0.26 -16.89
N GLU A 44 -13.10 -1.05 -16.42
CA GLU A 44 -14.32 -0.54 -15.79
C GLU A 44 -14.14 -0.23 -14.29
N GLU A 45 -13.04 -0.70 -13.70
CA GLU A 45 -12.66 -0.37 -12.33
C GLU A 45 -12.16 1.07 -12.26
N ASP A 46 -12.56 1.83 -11.22
CA ASP A 46 -11.99 3.14 -10.93
C ASP A 46 -10.92 2.97 -9.84
N ASN A 47 -9.65 2.92 -10.25
CA ASN A 47 -8.52 2.72 -9.34
C ASN A 47 -7.24 3.38 -9.87
N ALA A 48 -6.22 3.50 -9.04
CA ALA A 48 -4.88 3.86 -9.48
C ALA A 48 -3.83 3.13 -8.64
N ILE A 49 -2.62 3.04 -9.18
CA ILE A 49 -1.50 2.35 -8.54
C ILE A 49 -0.26 3.21 -8.64
N THR A 50 0.28 3.61 -7.49
CA THR A 50 1.59 4.23 -7.40
C THR A 50 2.71 3.20 -7.53
N ILE A 51 3.62 3.46 -8.46
CA ILE A 51 4.87 2.71 -8.63
C ILE A 51 6.03 3.62 -8.27
N LYS A 52 6.75 3.25 -7.22
CA LYS A 52 8.03 3.85 -6.85
C LYS A 52 9.13 2.84 -7.05
N SER A 53 9.80 2.94 -8.18
CA SER A 53 10.84 2.01 -8.58
C SER A 53 12.22 2.68 -8.72
N VAL A 54 13.28 1.96 -8.40
CA VAL A 54 14.67 2.36 -8.68
C VAL A 54 14.96 2.26 -10.18
N LEU A 55 14.35 1.31 -10.90
CA LEU A 55 14.54 1.12 -12.34
C LEU A 55 13.61 1.98 -13.18
N TYR A 56 12.36 2.15 -12.75
CA TYR A 56 11.31 2.82 -13.52
C TYR A 56 10.93 4.21 -12.99
N GLY A 57 11.56 4.68 -11.90
CA GLY A 57 11.26 5.98 -11.30
C GLY A 57 9.89 6.01 -10.60
N LYS A 58 9.30 7.21 -10.53
CA LYS A 58 7.98 7.45 -9.94
C LYS A 58 6.91 7.46 -11.02
N ASN A 59 5.88 6.64 -10.86
CA ASN A 59 4.79 6.53 -11.82
C ASN A 59 3.46 6.38 -11.09
N ILE A 60 2.38 6.86 -11.70
CA ILE A 60 1.01 6.52 -11.33
C ILE A 60 0.37 5.82 -12.53
N VAL A 61 -0.20 4.64 -12.29
CA VAL A 61 -0.96 3.89 -13.29
C VAL A 61 -2.44 3.98 -12.93
N ILE A 62 -3.19 4.76 -13.70
CA ILE A 62 -4.65 4.86 -13.60
C ILE A 62 -5.24 3.60 -14.24
N VAL A 63 -6.12 2.92 -13.51
CA VAL A 63 -6.89 1.77 -13.98
C VAL A 63 -8.32 2.28 -14.16
N GLY A 64 -8.80 2.27 -15.40
CA GLY A 64 -10.10 2.83 -15.79
C GLY A 64 -10.10 4.35 -15.92
N LYS A 65 -11.07 5.01 -15.28
CA LYS A 65 -11.26 6.46 -15.39
C LYS A 65 -10.42 7.20 -14.35
N GLU A 66 -10.02 8.40 -14.73
CA GLU A 66 -9.34 9.30 -13.81
C GLU A 66 -10.31 9.81 -12.74
N ASP A 67 -10.02 9.51 -11.47
CA ASP A 67 -10.74 10.02 -10.31
C ASP A 67 -9.78 10.82 -9.43
N PHE A 68 -10.11 12.09 -9.20
CA PHE A 68 -9.31 13.01 -8.38
C PHE A 68 -9.10 12.51 -6.94
N ARG A 69 -10.11 11.87 -6.33
CA ARG A 69 -10.02 11.37 -4.96
C ARG A 69 -8.99 10.24 -4.87
N ILE A 70 -8.97 9.36 -5.86
CA ILE A 70 -8.01 8.26 -5.96
C ILE A 70 -6.61 8.82 -6.23
N LEU A 71 -6.48 9.76 -7.16
CA LEU A 71 -5.18 10.40 -7.44
C LEU A 71 -4.62 11.16 -6.23
N ALA A 72 -5.46 11.79 -5.41
CA ALA A 72 -5.02 12.47 -4.19
C ALA A 72 -4.45 11.47 -3.15
N HIS A 73 -5.00 10.25 -3.09
CA HIS A 73 -4.44 9.15 -2.29
C HIS A 73 -3.10 8.68 -2.84
N GLU A 74 -3.02 8.42 -4.15
CA GLU A 74 -1.78 8.01 -4.82
C GLU A 74 -0.65 9.05 -4.68
N GLU A 75 -0.98 10.34 -4.70
CA GLU A 75 -0.04 11.43 -4.42
C GLU A 75 0.58 11.29 -3.02
N GLY A 76 -0.20 10.80 -2.04
CA GLY A 76 0.30 10.48 -0.71
C GLY A 76 1.37 9.39 -0.72
N HIS A 77 1.21 8.35 -1.55
CA HIS A 77 2.23 7.30 -1.71
C HIS A 77 3.52 7.81 -2.35
N LEU A 78 3.46 8.80 -3.24
CA LEU A 78 4.64 9.42 -3.84
C LEU A 78 5.56 10.10 -2.82
N HIS A 79 4.97 10.67 -1.77
CA HIS A 79 5.65 11.38 -0.68
C HIS A 79 6.23 10.47 0.41
N GLN A 80 5.84 9.20 0.45
CA GLN A 80 6.37 8.22 1.39
C GLN A 80 7.82 7.85 1.06
N PRO A 81 8.61 7.23 1.96
CA PRO A 81 9.91 6.67 1.60
C PRO A 81 9.79 5.47 0.63
N TYR A 82 10.91 4.99 0.09
CA TYR A 82 10.98 3.77 -0.74
C TYR A 82 10.88 2.50 0.12
N PHE A 83 9.82 2.40 0.93
CA PHE A 83 9.71 1.43 2.03
C PHE A 83 9.88 -0.02 1.57
N ILE A 84 9.35 -0.36 0.38
CA ILE A 84 9.40 -1.71 -0.14
C ILE A 84 10.84 -2.19 -0.31
N TYR A 85 11.76 -1.34 -0.77
CA TYR A 85 13.18 -1.71 -0.91
C TYR A 85 13.85 -2.00 0.44
N TYR A 86 13.56 -1.18 1.46
CA TYR A 86 14.02 -1.45 2.82
C TYR A 86 13.46 -2.77 3.34
N PHE A 87 12.16 -3.01 3.14
CA PHE A 87 11.51 -4.24 3.57
C PHE A 87 12.06 -5.48 2.86
N LEU A 88 12.28 -5.43 1.54
CA LEU A 88 12.88 -6.54 0.79
C LEU A 88 14.30 -6.84 1.26
N THR A 89 15.10 -5.81 1.55
CA THR A 89 16.47 -5.96 2.08
C THR A 89 16.48 -6.64 3.44
N ILE A 90 15.65 -6.14 4.37
CA ILE A 90 15.51 -6.71 5.72
C ILE A 90 15.01 -8.16 5.64
N SER A 91 14.03 -8.42 4.76
CA SER A 91 13.47 -9.76 4.56
C SER A 91 14.51 -10.73 4.01
N ALA A 92 15.29 -10.32 3.00
CA ALA A 92 16.38 -11.14 2.46
C ALA A 92 17.39 -11.49 3.55
N LEU A 93 17.77 -10.53 4.40
CA LEU A 93 18.72 -10.74 5.49
C LEU A 93 18.15 -11.71 6.54
N ALA A 94 16.93 -11.46 7.00
CA ALA A 94 16.26 -12.27 8.02
C ALA A 94 16.04 -13.71 7.57
N ILE A 95 15.58 -13.92 6.33
CA ILE A 95 15.37 -15.26 5.75
C ILE A 95 16.70 -16.00 5.57
N SER A 96 17.74 -15.29 5.13
CA SER A 96 19.08 -15.86 4.95
C SER A 96 19.74 -16.24 6.29
N TYR A 97 19.37 -15.54 7.36
CA TYR A 97 19.74 -15.89 8.73
C TYR A 97 18.95 -17.11 9.21
N ASN A 98 17.61 -17.06 9.14
CA ASN A 98 16.72 -18.14 9.54
C ASN A 98 15.38 -18.07 8.79
N ILE A 99 15.03 -19.15 8.08
CA ILE A 99 13.77 -19.28 7.33
C ILE A 99 12.52 -19.16 8.21
N LEU A 100 12.63 -19.49 9.51
CA LEU A 100 11.53 -19.37 10.47
C LEU A 100 11.15 -17.92 10.79
N THR A 101 11.87 -16.93 10.26
CA THR A 101 11.50 -15.51 10.37
C THR A 101 10.34 -15.11 9.45
N ILE A 102 9.99 -15.92 8.43
CA ILE A 102 8.95 -15.59 7.44
C ILE A 102 7.61 -15.18 8.08
N PRO A 103 7.03 -15.93 9.04
CA PRO A 103 5.75 -15.55 9.63
C PRO A 103 5.78 -14.16 10.29
N PHE A 104 6.88 -13.82 10.97
CA PHE A 104 7.05 -12.50 11.58
C PHE A 104 7.20 -11.40 10.53
N LEU A 105 7.94 -11.67 9.44
CA LEU A 105 8.08 -10.72 8.33
C LEU A 105 6.72 -10.43 7.67
N LEU A 106 5.83 -11.41 7.55
CA LEU A 106 4.48 -11.19 7.02
C LEU A 106 3.63 -10.28 7.92
N ILE A 107 3.74 -10.44 9.24
CA ILE A 107 3.06 -9.55 10.21
C ILE A 107 3.59 -8.13 10.10
N ILE A 108 4.92 -7.97 10.05
CA ILE A 108 5.58 -6.66 9.90
C ILE A 108 5.17 -6.02 8.57
N TYR A 109 5.20 -6.79 7.47
CA TYR A 109 4.78 -6.34 6.16
C TYR A 109 3.36 -5.78 6.21
N LYS A 110 2.42 -6.54 6.77
CA LYS A 110 1.02 -6.14 6.86
C LYS A 110 0.83 -4.89 7.72
N ALA A 111 1.48 -4.81 8.88
CA ALA A 111 1.41 -3.63 9.74
C ALA A 111 1.98 -2.38 9.07
N MET A 112 3.13 -2.51 8.40
CA MET A 112 3.73 -1.41 7.63
C MET A 112 2.83 -1.00 6.46
N PHE A 113 2.29 -1.96 5.73
CA PHE A 113 1.40 -1.70 4.59
C PHE A 113 0.18 -0.88 5.04
N LEU A 114 -0.53 -1.33 6.08
CA LEU A 114 -1.66 -0.59 6.66
C LEU A 114 -1.26 0.82 7.13
N HIS A 115 -0.08 0.97 7.72
CA HIS A 115 0.43 2.28 8.12
C HIS A 115 0.62 3.23 6.93
N TYR A 116 1.21 2.74 5.84
CA TYR A 116 1.42 3.55 4.64
C TYR A 116 0.12 3.85 3.88
N GLU A 117 -0.83 2.91 3.84
CA GLU A 117 -2.17 3.19 3.31
C GLU A 117 -2.85 4.33 4.08
N ARG A 118 -2.84 4.26 5.42
CA ARG A 118 -3.39 5.36 6.22
C ARG A 118 -2.61 6.66 6.04
N ALA A 119 -1.28 6.60 5.94
CA ALA A 119 -0.49 7.81 5.72
C ALA A 119 -0.86 8.49 4.39
N ALA A 120 -1.18 7.71 3.34
CA ALA A 120 -1.70 8.22 2.08
C ALA A 120 -3.11 8.83 2.23
N ASP A 121 -4.03 8.14 2.91
CA ASP A 121 -5.37 8.69 3.21
C ASP A 121 -5.28 10.02 3.99
N LEU A 122 -4.40 10.09 5.00
CA LEU A 122 -4.18 11.32 5.77
C LEU A 122 -3.59 12.43 4.90
N TYR A 123 -2.66 12.10 4.01
CA TYR A 123 -2.09 13.07 3.08
C TYR A 123 -3.17 13.63 2.15
N ALA A 124 -4.02 12.77 1.58
CA ALA A 124 -5.16 13.17 0.75
C ALA A 124 -6.11 14.10 1.51
N TYR A 125 -6.42 13.76 2.77
CA TYR A 125 -7.29 14.58 3.61
C TYR A 125 -6.68 15.95 3.94
N TYR A 126 -5.44 16.01 4.42
CA TYR A 126 -4.86 17.26 4.89
C TYR A 126 -4.46 18.22 3.77
N ASN A 127 -4.15 17.72 2.56
CA ASN A 127 -3.71 18.56 1.44
C ASN A 127 -4.82 18.83 0.42
N PHE A 128 -5.82 17.95 0.30
CA PHE A 128 -6.87 18.05 -0.72
C PHE A 128 -8.29 17.99 -0.14
N ASN A 129 -8.45 17.84 1.17
CA ASN A 129 -9.74 17.67 1.84
C ASN A 129 -10.56 16.48 1.29
N VAL A 130 -9.86 15.41 0.88
CA VAL A 130 -10.46 14.18 0.38
C VAL A 130 -10.51 13.14 1.50
N LYS A 131 -11.69 12.60 1.79
CA LYS A 131 -11.88 11.43 2.66
C LYS A 131 -12.32 10.24 1.82
N TYR A 132 -11.88 9.05 2.24
CA TYR A 132 -12.40 7.79 1.74
C TYR A 132 -13.89 7.66 2.06
N SER A 133 -14.67 7.18 1.09
CA SER A 133 -16.11 6.93 1.21
C SER A 133 -16.43 5.53 0.70
N SER A 134 -17.20 4.78 1.48
CA SER A 134 -17.70 3.46 1.11
C SER A 134 -19.02 3.20 1.82
N ASP A 135 -19.91 2.47 1.15
CA ASP A 135 -21.19 2.00 1.71
C ASP A 135 -21.02 0.71 2.53
N GLN A 136 -19.80 0.18 2.63
CA GLN A 136 -19.54 -1.07 3.33
C GLN A 136 -19.82 -0.92 4.84
N GLN A 137 -20.75 -1.75 5.33
CA GLN A 137 -21.11 -1.77 6.74
C GLN A 137 -20.11 -2.58 7.56
N ARG A 138 -19.96 -2.20 8.83
CA ARG A 138 -19.15 -2.93 9.80
C ARG A 138 -19.75 -4.32 10.06
N PRO A 139 -18.96 -5.41 9.91
CA PRO A 139 -19.43 -6.76 10.24
C PRO A 139 -19.80 -6.91 11.73
N ASN A 140 -20.82 -7.72 12.01
CA ASN A 140 -21.24 -8.01 13.40
C ASN A 140 -20.27 -8.98 14.10
N SER A 141 -19.65 -9.89 13.36
CA SER A 141 -18.76 -10.90 13.93
C SER A 141 -17.35 -10.38 14.13
N ARG A 142 -16.80 -10.58 15.35
CA ARG A 142 -15.39 -10.27 15.66
C ARG A 142 -14.41 -10.99 14.74
N THR A 143 -14.72 -12.23 14.32
CA THR A 143 -13.84 -13.00 13.44
C THR A 143 -13.82 -12.44 12.02
N GLU A 144 -14.93 -11.90 11.54
CA GLU A 144 -15.01 -11.22 10.23
C GLU A 144 -14.25 -9.89 10.27
N ARG A 145 -14.41 -9.12 11.35
CA ARG A 145 -13.63 -7.89 11.54
C ARG A 145 -12.12 -8.18 11.54
N LEU A 146 -11.69 -9.22 12.26
CA LEU A 146 -10.29 -9.66 12.26
C LEU A 146 -9.82 -10.08 10.85
N LYS A 147 -10.65 -10.81 10.09
CA LYS A 147 -10.33 -11.17 8.71
C LYS A 147 -10.13 -9.94 7.82
N SER A 148 -11.00 -8.94 7.91
CA SER A 148 -10.83 -7.68 7.17
C SER A 148 -9.48 -7.03 7.47
N TRP A 149 -9.14 -6.90 8.76
CA TRP A 149 -7.84 -6.35 9.16
C TRP A 149 -6.64 -7.15 8.64
N LEU A 150 -6.75 -8.47 8.50
CA LEU A 150 -5.64 -9.34 8.08
C LEU A 150 -5.51 -9.47 6.56
N PHE A 151 -6.64 -9.58 5.84
CA PHE A 151 -6.66 -9.98 4.43
C PHE A 151 -6.95 -8.83 3.46
N ASP A 152 -7.59 -7.75 3.91
CA ASP A 152 -7.83 -6.61 3.03
C ASP A 152 -6.50 -5.93 2.70
N THR A 153 -6.42 -5.21 1.59
CA THR A 153 -5.21 -4.45 1.25
C THR A 153 -5.12 -3.17 2.10
N HIS A 154 -6.25 -2.54 2.38
CA HIS A 154 -6.31 -1.31 3.17
C HIS A 154 -6.74 -1.60 4.62
N PRO A 155 -6.68 -0.61 5.54
CA PRO A 155 -7.51 -0.66 6.73
C PRO A 155 -8.98 -0.88 6.33
N PRO A 156 -9.79 -1.60 7.12
CA PRO A 156 -11.16 -1.91 6.70
C PRO A 156 -11.95 -0.65 6.34
N ASP A 157 -12.75 -0.70 5.29
CA ASP A 157 -13.43 0.48 4.74
C ASP A 157 -14.32 1.19 5.78
N TYR A 158 -15.06 0.43 6.60
CA TYR A 158 -15.88 0.95 7.70
C TYR A 158 -15.07 1.60 8.84
N ILE A 159 -13.74 1.40 8.87
CA ILE A 159 -12.82 2.13 9.75
C ILE A 159 -12.35 3.41 9.05
N ARG A 160 -12.02 3.34 7.76
CA ARG A 160 -11.55 4.47 6.95
C ARG A 160 -12.59 5.58 6.77
N THR A 161 -13.88 5.27 6.94
CA THR A 161 -14.97 6.25 6.91
C THR A 161 -15.19 6.99 8.24
N LYS A 162 -14.56 6.55 9.35
CA LYS A 162 -14.72 7.20 10.66
C LYS A 162 -13.90 8.48 10.73
N GLU A 163 -14.44 9.52 11.38
CA GLU A 163 -13.71 10.77 11.63
C GLU A 163 -12.40 10.55 12.41
N GLU A 164 -12.44 9.68 13.41
CA GLU A 164 -11.27 9.37 14.25
C GLU A 164 -10.09 8.77 13.45
N TYR A 165 -10.37 8.12 12.31
CA TYR A 165 -9.33 7.60 11.42
C TYR A 165 -8.41 8.71 10.91
N TYR A 166 -8.96 9.90 10.68
CA TYR A 166 -8.23 11.06 10.16
C TYR A 166 -7.54 11.90 11.24
N GLU A 167 -7.72 11.58 12.52
CA GLU A 167 -7.04 12.28 13.62
C GLU A 167 -5.58 11.83 13.76
N LYS A 168 -4.63 12.77 13.64
CA LYS A 168 -3.17 12.46 13.73
C LYS A 168 -2.76 11.75 15.03
N LYS A 169 -3.45 12.03 16.14
CA LYS A 169 -3.18 11.44 17.45
C LYS A 169 -3.65 9.98 17.58
N THR A 170 -4.59 9.56 16.74
CA THR A 170 -5.13 8.20 16.75
C THR A 170 -4.15 7.28 16.06
N SER A 171 -3.84 6.13 16.64
CA SER A 171 -2.98 5.11 16.01
C SER A 171 -3.82 4.01 15.35
N LEU A 172 -3.27 3.34 14.34
CA LEU A 172 -3.93 2.17 13.73
C LEU A 172 -4.11 1.03 14.74
N ILE A 173 -3.18 0.87 15.68
CA ILE A 173 -3.28 -0.14 16.73
C ILE A 173 -4.48 0.16 17.63
N LYS A 174 -4.69 1.43 18.00
CA LYS A 174 -5.86 1.85 18.77
C LYS A 174 -7.16 1.48 18.02
N LEU A 175 -7.26 1.88 16.75
CA LEU A 175 -8.44 1.59 15.92
C LEU A 175 -8.70 0.09 15.77
N PHE A 176 -7.64 -0.70 15.57
CA PHE A 176 -7.71 -2.15 15.49
C PHE A 176 -8.23 -2.78 16.79
N LEU A 177 -7.69 -2.36 17.94
CA LEU A 177 -8.11 -2.90 19.23
C LEU A 177 -9.54 -2.52 19.58
N GLU A 178 -9.93 -1.25 19.39
CA GLU A 178 -11.29 -0.79 19.64
C GLU A 178 -12.30 -1.50 18.74
N ASP A 179 -11.96 -1.72 17.47
CA ASP A 179 -12.80 -2.45 16.55
C ASP A 179 -12.96 -3.92 16.93
N LEU A 180 -11.90 -4.57 17.44
CA LEU A 180 -11.99 -5.96 17.87
C LEU A 180 -12.63 -6.16 19.25
N LEU A 181 -12.56 -5.18 20.14
CA LEU A 181 -13.04 -5.28 21.53
C LEU A 181 -14.46 -4.74 21.75
N SER A 182 -15.03 -4.01 20.79
CA SER A 182 -16.43 -3.54 20.81
C SER A 182 -17.41 -4.54 20.21
#